data_AF-A0A101H9B5-F1
#
_entry.id   AF-A0A101H9B5-F1
#
_cell.length_a   1.000
_cell.length_b   1.000
_cell.length_c   1.000
_cell.angle_alpha   90.00
_cell.angle_beta   90.00
_cell.angle_gamma   90.00
#
_symmetry.space_group_name_H-M   'P 1'
#
loop_
_entity.id
_entity.type
_entity.pdbx_description
1 polymer ?
#
loop_
_entity_poly.entity_id
_entity_poly.type
_entity_poly.pdbx_seq_one_letter_code
_entity_poly.pdbx_strand_id
1 'polypeptide(L)'
;MDFNHNNRVIKAYLHIEGIMPVIFLSISLIFMETILKLKTEAMFTAIGVFYLITASIAISLVFYFVYSFLNGIIRKILIGFFLFFMAFLFSSQLIYYDIFKTFYTVYSAGKSSQVLVFMDDILYTIGVNHLWVLSLLIPFGVFGFFCYKSKLVYRYNWSQRAVSLVLLLIIFGIFTLGINVEGKEMLSPYDIFVHSSHPVVSVNKLGLVTTMGFDLQRT
;
A
#
# COMPACT_ATOMS: atom_id res chain seq x y z
N MET A 1 23.55 -0.25 -39.76
CA MET A 1 23.47 -1.01 -38.49
C MET A 1 22.87 -0.12 -37.40
N ASP A 2 21.56 -0.29 -37.18
CA ASP A 2 20.79 -0.17 -35.92
C ASP A 2 20.92 0.98 -34.90
N PHE A 3 21.07 2.24 -35.35
CA PHE A 3 20.76 3.38 -34.45
C PHE A 3 19.25 3.61 -34.22
N ASN A 4 18.38 3.08 -35.10
CA ASN A 4 16.93 3.31 -35.04
C ASN A 4 16.18 2.26 -34.20
N HIS A 5 16.77 1.07 -34.00
CA HIS A 5 16.17 0.03 -33.16
C HIS A 5 16.28 0.39 -31.67
N ASN A 6 17.43 0.94 -31.25
CA ASN A 6 17.64 1.34 -29.87
C ASN A 6 16.71 2.48 -29.43
N ASN A 7 16.36 3.41 -30.31
CA ASN A 7 15.40 4.48 -30.00
C ASN A 7 13.94 3.99 -29.92
N ARG A 8 13.59 2.91 -30.61
CA ARG A 8 12.28 2.26 -30.47
C ARG A 8 12.19 1.41 -29.21
N VAL A 9 13.26 0.71 -28.87
CA VAL A 9 13.36 -0.04 -27.61
C VAL A 9 13.36 0.94 -26.44
N ILE A 10 14.09 2.07 -26.51
CA ILE A 10 14.06 3.18 -25.53
C ILE A 10 12.68 3.85 -25.44
N LYS A 11 11.99 4.10 -26.56
CA LYS A 11 10.59 4.59 -26.56
C LYS A 11 9.58 3.55 -26.03
N ALA A 12 9.91 2.26 -26.08
CA ALA A 12 9.13 1.20 -25.48
C ALA A 12 9.39 1.05 -23.98
N TYR A 13 10.40 1.73 -23.40
CA TYR A 13 10.49 1.88 -21.95
C TYR A 13 9.41 2.84 -21.48
N LEU A 14 8.24 2.25 -21.26
CA LEU A 14 7.22 2.73 -20.35
C LEU A 14 6.73 4.15 -20.68
N HIS A 15 5.80 4.22 -21.63
CA HIS A 15 4.68 5.15 -21.51
C HIS A 15 3.95 4.82 -20.18
N ILE A 16 4.45 5.33 -19.05
CA ILE A 16 3.75 5.36 -17.75
C ILE A 16 2.65 6.43 -17.87
N GLU A 17 1.72 6.21 -18.78
CA GLU A 17 0.67 7.14 -19.12
C GLU A 17 -0.66 6.40 -19.11
N GLY A 18 -1.74 7.12 -18.78
CA GLY A 18 -3.05 6.49 -18.59
C GLY A 18 -3.12 5.61 -17.35
N ILE A 19 -3.46 4.32 -17.54
CA ILE A 19 -3.82 3.36 -16.48
C ILE A 19 -2.64 2.67 -15.81
N MET A 20 -1.47 2.68 -16.46
CA MET A 20 -0.26 2.00 -15.96
C MET A 20 0.17 2.37 -14.54
N PRO A 21 0.12 3.66 -14.11
CA PRO A 21 0.49 3.99 -12.74
C PRO A 21 -0.51 3.45 -11.71
N VAL A 22 -1.79 3.19 -12.04
CA VAL A 22 -2.71 2.49 -11.12
C VAL A 22 -2.26 1.06 -10.89
N ILE A 23 -1.97 0.34 -11.98
CA ILE A 23 -1.52 -1.05 -11.92
C ILE A 23 -0.23 -1.13 -11.12
N PHE A 24 0.70 -0.21 -11.38
CA PHE A 24 1.96 -0.12 -10.64
C PHE A 24 1.74 0.13 -9.15
N LEU A 25 0.88 1.09 -8.77
CA LEU A 25 0.56 1.35 -7.35
C LEU A 25 -0.09 0.13 -6.68
N SER A 26 -1.04 -0.53 -7.35
CA SER A 26 -1.70 -1.73 -6.82
C SER A 26 -0.70 -2.86 -6.59
N ILE A 27 0.17 -3.14 -7.56
CA ILE A 27 1.23 -4.16 -7.43
C ILE A 27 2.21 -3.79 -6.32
N SER A 28 2.55 -2.50 -6.19
CA SER A 28 3.46 -2.02 -5.16
C SER A 28 2.91 -2.26 -3.75
N LEU A 29 1.62 -1.97 -3.53
CA LEU A 29 0.94 -2.20 -2.25
C LEU A 29 0.82 -3.69 -1.94
N ILE A 30 0.40 -4.51 -2.91
CA ILE A 30 0.33 -5.97 -2.77
C ILE A 30 1.71 -6.55 -2.42
N PHE A 31 2.75 -6.07 -3.09
CA PHE A 31 4.14 -6.48 -2.85
C PHE A 31 4.58 -6.13 -1.42
N MET A 32 4.40 -4.87 -0.99
CA MET A 32 4.77 -4.44 0.36
C MET A 32 4.04 -5.25 1.44
N GLU A 33 2.75 -5.51 1.26
CA GLU A 33 1.98 -6.29 2.21
C GLU A 33 2.37 -7.78 2.22
N THR A 34 2.71 -8.34 1.06
CA THR A 34 3.21 -9.72 0.96
C THR A 34 4.54 -9.84 1.71
N ILE A 35 5.46 -8.89 1.53
CA ILE A 35 6.73 -8.86 2.24
C ILE A 35 6.52 -8.76 3.76
N LEU A 36 5.60 -7.90 4.20
CA LEU A 36 5.23 -7.81 5.61
C LEU A 36 4.73 -9.16 6.13
N LYS A 37 3.74 -9.77 5.46
CA LYS A 37 3.14 -11.04 5.89
C LYS A 37 4.16 -12.18 5.94
N LEU A 38 5.08 -12.24 4.98
CA LEU A 38 6.18 -13.22 4.98
C LEU A 38 7.09 -13.05 6.20
N LYS A 39 7.46 -11.81 6.55
CA LYS A 39 8.35 -11.57 7.69
C LYS A 39 7.66 -11.75 9.05
N THR A 40 6.36 -11.45 9.14
CA THR A 40 5.60 -11.59 10.38
C THR A 40 5.02 -12.99 10.58
N GLU A 41 5.29 -13.94 9.67
CA GLU A 41 4.72 -15.29 9.64
C GLU A 41 3.18 -15.29 9.66
N ALA A 42 2.59 -14.24 9.07
CA ALA A 42 1.15 -14.11 8.95
C ALA A 42 0.60 -15.18 8.00
N MET A 43 -0.54 -15.77 8.35
CA MET A 43 -1.19 -16.77 7.50
C MET A 43 -1.77 -16.14 6.23
N PHE A 44 -1.41 -16.69 5.07
CA PHE A 44 -2.03 -16.39 3.78
C PHE A 44 -3.34 -17.18 3.64
N THR A 45 -4.40 -16.69 4.27
CA THR A 45 -5.75 -17.23 4.05
C THR A 45 -6.30 -16.73 2.71
N ALA A 46 -7.09 -17.54 2.00
CA ALA A 46 -7.70 -17.14 0.72
C ALA A 46 -8.51 -15.84 0.86
N ILE A 47 -9.24 -15.71 1.98
CA ILE A 47 -10.00 -14.51 2.29
C ILE A 47 -9.09 -13.29 2.59
N GLY A 48 -8.00 -13.50 3.33
CA GLY A 48 -7.04 -12.44 3.63
C GLY A 48 -6.30 -11.94 2.39
N VAL A 49 -6.06 -12.81 1.41
CA VAL A 49 -5.51 -12.42 0.10
C VAL A 49 -6.55 -11.63 -0.70
N PHE A 50 -7.83 -12.03 -0.67
CA PHE A 50 -8.91 -11.30 -1.32
C PHE A 50 -9.04 -9.86 -0.79
N TYR A 51 -9.07 -9.67 0.53
CA TYR A 51 -9.15 -8.33 1.13
C TYR A 51 -7.90 -7.49 0.87
N LEU A 52 -6.71 -8.09 0.94
CA LEU A 52 -5.44 -7.44 0.60
C LEU A 52 -5.47 -6.88 -0.83
N ILE A 53 -5.86 -7.70 -1.81
CA ILE A 53 -5.88 -7.31 -3.23
C ILE A 53 -6.92 -6.22 -3.46
N THR A 54 -8.14 -6.42 -2.97
CA THR A 54 -9.24 -5.47 -3.16
C THR A 54 -8.94 -4.12 -2.51
N ALA A 55 -8.41 -4.09 -1.30
CA ALA A 55 -8.00 -2.87 -0.61
C ALA A 55 -6.84 -2.15 -1.32
N SER A 56 -5.83 -2.89 -1.78
CA SER A 56 -4.69 -2.35 -2.53
C SER A 56 -5.15 -1.67 -3.82
N ILE A 57 -6.07 -2.30 -4.56
CA ILE A 57 -6.61 -1.70 -5.79
C ILE A 57 -7.49 -0.49 -5.46
N ALA A 58 -8.35 -0.57 -4.43
CA ALA A 58 -9.21 0.53 -4.03
C ALA A 58 -8.40 1.80 -3.70
N ILE A 59 -7.36 1.67 -2.89
CA ILE A 59 -6.51 2.80 -2.49
C ILE A 59 -5.72 3.35 -3.67
N SER A 60 -5.24 2.48 -4.55
CA SER A 60 -4.58 2.90 -5.78
C SER A 60 -5.52 3.67 -6.71
N LEU A 61 -6.80 3.31 -6.76
CA LEU A 61 -7.84 4.04 -7.52
C LEU A 61 -8.21 5.38 -6.88
N VAL A 62 -8.32 5.45 -5.56
CA VAL A 62 -8.50 6.73 -4.85
C VAL A 62 -7.34 7.65 -5.17
N PHE A 63 -6.11 7.15 -5.06
CA PHE A 63 -4.92 7.93 -5.32
C PHE A 63 -4.80 8.35 -6.79
N TYR A 64 -5.16 7.45 -7.72
CA TYR A 64 -5.31 7.75 -9.15
C TYR A 64 -6.24 8.91 -9.40
N PHE A 65 -7.43 8.88 -8.79
CA PHE A 65 -8.41 9.93 -8.95
C PHE A 65 -7.80 11.29 -8.55
N VAL A 66 -7.13 11.36 -7.39
CA VAL A 66 -6.46 12.59 -6.93
C VAL A 66 -5.36 13.06 -7.88
N TYR A 67 -4.39 12.21 -8.22
CA TYR A 67 -3.27 12.67 -9.05
C TYR A 67 -3.66 12.92 -10.51
N SER A 68 -4.79 12.39 -10.99
CA SER A 68 -5.28 12.61 -12.36
C SER A 68 -5.61 14.08 -12.65
N PHE A 69 -5.83 14.90 -11.61
CA PHE A 69 -6.02 16.35 -11.72
C PHE A 69 -4.70 17.12 -11.82
N LEU A 70 -3.58 16.47 -11.50
CA LEU A 70 -2.25 17.07 -11.46
C LEU A 70 -1.47 16.78 -12.73
N ASN A 71 -0.53 17.67 -13.05
CA ASN A 71 0.27 17.60 -14.27
C ASN A 71 1.77 17.72 -13.95
N GLY A 72 2.60 17.18 -14.85
CA GLY A 72 4.04 17.37 -14.83
C GLY A 72 4.73 16.91 -13.53
N ILE A 73 5.50 17.80 -12.93
CA ILE A 73 6.35 17.51 -11.76
C ILE A 73 5.53 17.23 -10.49
N ILE A 74 4.42 17.96 -10.29
CA ILE A 74 3.59 17.85 -9.08
C ILE A 74 2.99 16.43 -8.99
N ARG A 75 2.54 15.89 -10.13
CA ARG A 75 2.05 14.51 -10.22
C ARG A 75 3.13 13.49 -9.83
N LYS A 76 4.38 13.68 -10.30
CA LYS A 76 5.49 12.79 -9.95
C LYS A 76 5.81 12.84 -8.46
N ILE A 77 5.88 14.06 -7.90
CA ILE A 77 6.15 14.26 -6.49
C ILE A 77 5.07 13.59 -5.65
N LEU A 78 3.79 13.75 -6.02
CA LEU A 78 2.69 13.13 -5.29
C LEU A 78 2.76 11.59 -5.30
N ILE A 79 3.00 10.98 -6.47
CA ILE A 79 3.15 9.51 -6.57
C ILE A 79 4.38 9.02 -5.81
N GLY A 80 5.52 9.69 -5.96
CA GLY A 80 6.74 9.34 -5.24
C GLY A 80 6.58 9.46 -3.73
N PHE A 81 5.96 10.55 -3.27
CA PHE A 81 5.65 10.78 -1.86
C PHE A 81 4.75 9.69 -1.30
N PHE A 82 3.69 9.31 -2.02
CA PHE A 82 2.80 8.22 -1.60
C PHE A 82 3.53 6.87 -1.47
N LEU A 83 4.34 6.50 -2.47
CA LEU A 83 5.13 5.27 -2.41
C LEU A 83 6.13 5.28 -1.26
N PHE A 84 6.81 6.40 -1.06
CA PHE A 84 7.74 6.56 0.07
C PHE A 84 7.00 6.46 1.41
N PHE A 85 5.87 7.15 1.56
CA PHE A 85 5.07 7.12 2.76
C PHE A 85 4.55 5.72 3.06
N MET A 86 4.02 5.00 2.07
CA MET A 86 3.58 3.62 2.25
C MET A 86 4.75 2.69 2.59
N ALA A 87 5.88 2.79 1.89
CA ALA A 87 7.07 2.01 2.22
C ALA A 87 7.56 2.27 3.65
N PHE A 88 7.56 3.53 4.09
CA PHE A 88 7.90 3.91 5.45
C PHE A 88 6.90 3.33 6.47
N LEU A 89 5.61 3.43 6.20
CA LEU A 89 4.54 2.90 7.04
C LEU A 89 4.65 1.37 7.18
N PHE A 90 4.80 0.63 6.07
CA PHE A 90 5.02 -0.82 6.11
C PHE A 90 6.31 -1.19 6.85
N SER A 91 7.39 -0.43 6.64
CA SER A 91 8.68 -0.69 7.30
C SER A 91 8.59 -0.46 8.80
N SER A 92 7.95 0.64 9.22
CA SER A 92 7.76 0.94 10.65
C SER A 92 6.89 -0.10 11.34
N GLN A 93 5.84 -0.59 10.68
CA GLN A 93 5.00 -1.68 11.19
C GLN A 93 5.78 -3.00 11.31
N LEU A 94 6.64 -3.31 10.34
CA LEU A 94 7.51 -4.49 10.39
C LEU A 94 8.47 -4.43 11.59
N ILE A 95 9.16 -3.31 11.78
CA ILE A 95 10.10 -3.14 12.90
C ILE A 95 9.35 -3.18 14.23
N TYR A 96 8.21 -2.50 14.31
CA TYR A 96 7.37 -2.53 15.51
C TYR A 96 6.89 -3.94 15.83
N TYR A 97 6.43 -4.69 14.83
CA TYR A 97 6.04 -6.10 15.01
C TYR A 97 7.23 -6.94 15.46
N ASP A 98 8.43 -6.73 14.93
CA ASP A 98 9.57 -7.55 15.32
C ASP A 98 9.96 -7.35 16.80
N ILE A 99 9.82 -6.12 17.32
CA ILE A 99 10.07 -5.78 18.73
C ILE A 99 8.92 -6.26 19.63
N PHE A 100 7.68 -5.88 19.32
CA PHE A 100 6.53 -6.02 20.23
C PHE A 100 5.61 -7.20 19.91
N LYS A 101 5.85 -7.92 18.81
CA LYS A 101 5.02 -9.02 18.29
C LYS A 101 3.55 -8.66 18.11
N THR A 102 3.28 -7.38 17.84
CA THR A 102 1.96 -6.84 17.50
C THR A 102 2.10 -5.67 16.53
N PHE A 103 1.04 -5.29 15.84
CA PHE A 103 1.03 -4.09 14.99
C PHE A 103 0.57 -2.88 15.80
N TYR A 104 1.18 -1.71 15.58
CA TYR A 104 0.73 -0.50 16.26
C TYR A 104 -0.56 0.04 15.63
N THR A 105 -1.38 0.68 16.46
CA THR A 105 -2.54 1.46 16.04
C THR A 105 -2.15 2.93 15.83
N VAL A 106 -2.92 3.66 15.03
CA VAL A 106 -2.85 5.12 14.84
C VAL A 106 -2.87 5.82 16.20
N TYR A 107 -3.76 5.38 17.09
CA TYR A 107 -3.82 5.89 18.46
C TYR A 107 -2.47 5.75 19.20
N SER A 108 -1.84 4.58 19.13
CA SER A 108 -0.54 4.32 19.76
C SER A 108 0.60 5.09 19.09
N ALA A 109 0.56 5.25 17.76
CA ALA A 109 1.52 6.07 17.02
C ALA A 109 1.46 7.56 17.43
N GLY A 110 0.25 8.06 17.71
CA GLY A 110 0.04 9.44 18.19
C GLY A 110 0.55 9.70 19.62
N LYS A 111 0.72 8.66 20.44
CA LYS A 111 1.21 8.75 21.84
C LYS A 111 2.71 8.42 21.99
N SER A 112 3.47 8.48 20.91
CA SER A 112 4.86 8.04 20.74
C SER A 112 5.93 8.80 21.55
N SER A 113 5.57 9.60 22.55
CA SER A 113 6.51 10.33 23.42
C SER A 113 7.60 9.44 24.07
N GLN A 114 7.34 8.14 24.23
CA GLN A 114 8.29 7.16 24.79
C GLN A 114 9.15 6.44 23.74
N VAL A 115 8.96 6.69 22.44
CA VAL A 115 9.70 6.01 21.36
C VAL A 115 11.21 6.31 21.42
N LEU A 116 11.58 7.50 21.91
CA LEU A 116 12.99 7.88 22.10
C LEU A 116 13.72 6.97 23.11
N VAL A 117 13.00 6.38 24.08
CA VAL A 117 13.58 5.47 25.09
C VAL A 117 14.00 4.15 24.46
N PHE A 118 13.30 3.72 23.40
CA PHE A 118 13.56 2.48 22.67
C PHE A 118 14.35 2.70 21.36
N MET A 119 14.98 3.87 21.19
CA MET A 119 15.64 4.21 19.93
C MET A 119 16.79 3.25 19.60
N ASP A 120 17.55 2.83 20.61
CA ASP A 120 18.65 1.87 20.42
C ASP A 120 18.12 0.50 19.96
N ASP A 121 17.02 0.03 20.56
CA ASP A 121 16.35 -1.21 20.14
C ASP A 121 15.82 -1.09 18.70
N ILE A 122 15.23 0.05 18.35
CA ILE A 122 14.73 0.33 16.99
C ILE A 122 15.87 0.29 15.97
N LEU A 123 16.98 0.98 16.24
CA LEU A 123 18.15 1.03 15.35
C LEU A 123 18.79 -0.34 15.20
N TYR A 124 18.90 -1.10 16.29
CA TYR A 124 19.38 -2.47 16.26
C TYR A 124 18.47 -3.37 15.41
N THR A 125 17.16 -3.33 15.63
CA THR A 125 16.18 -4.12 14.88
C THR A 125 16.14 -3.74 13.40
N ILE A 126 16.32 -2.45 13.06
CA ILE A 126 16.51 -2.02 11.67
C ILE A 126 17.77 -2.65 11.07
N GLY A 127 18.87 -2.66 11.83
CA GLY A 127 20.12 -3.32 11.41
C GLY A 127 19.93 -4.82 11.13
N VAL A 128 19.18 -5.53 11.98
CA VAL A 128 18.87 -6.96 11.78
C VAL A 128 17.94 -7.18 10.59
N ASN A 129 16.96 -6.30 10.39
CA ASN A 129 15.93 -6.43 9.34
C ASN A 129 16.20 -5.58 8.10
N HIS A 130 17.43 -5.09 7.90
CA HIS A 130 17.74 -4.12 6.85
C HIS A 130 17.36 -4.62 5.44
N LEU A 131 17.53 -5.91 5.15
CA LEU A 131 17.12 -6.50 3.87
C LEU A 131 15.60 -6.42 3.64
N TRP A 132 14.81 -6.65 4.69
CA TRP A 132 13.34 -6.56 4.62
C TRP A 132 12.88 -5.11 4.45
N VAL A 133 13.49 -4.18 5.19
CA VAL A 133 13.23 -2.74 5.07
C VAL A 133 13.60 -2.23 3.68
N LEU A 134 14.77 -2.61 3.16
CA LEU A 134 15.20 -2.26 1.80
C LEU A 134 14.27 -2.86 0.75
N SER A 135 13.77 -4.08 0.97
CA SER A 135 12.80 -4.71 0.07
C SER A 135 11.51 -3.89 0.00
N LEU A 136 10.98 -3.41 1.12
CA LEU A 136 9.79 -2.56 1.16
C LEU A 136 9.98 -1.21 0.43
N LEU A 137 11.22 -0.73 0.33
CA LEU A 137 11.56 0.50 -0.42
C LEU A 137 11.73 0.27 -1.93
N ILE A 138 11.75 -0.97 -2.43
CA ILE A 138 11.93 -1.29 -3.85
C ILE A 138 10.92 -0.56 -4.74
N PRO A 139 9.60 -0.55 -4.47
CA PRO A 139 8.65 0.14 -5.33
C PRO A 139 8.93 1.64 -5.49
N PHE A 140 9.37 2.29 -4.42
CA PHE A 140 9.78 3.69 -4.45
C PHE A 140 11.05 3.88 -5.29
N GLY A 141 12.06 3.04 -5.09
CA GLY A 141 13.31 3.09 -5.87
C GLY A 141 13.07 2.84 -7.38
N VAL A 142 12.24 1.85 -7.71
CA VAL A 142 11.81 1.53 -9.07
C VAL A 142 11.09 2.74 -9.69
N PHE A 143 10.14 3.34 -8.97
CA PHE A 143 9.46 4.54 -9.44
C PHE A 143 10.44 5.69 -9.70
N GLY A 144 11.37 5.95 -8.78
CA GLY A 144 12.41 6.97 -8.92
C GLY A 144 13.26 6.75 -10.16
N PHE A 145 13.75 5.52 -10.38
CA PHE A 145 14.57 5.16 -11.53
C PHE A 145 13.86 5.40 -12.88
N PHE A 146 12.60 4.97 -13.01
CA PHE A 146 11.84 5.13 -14.25
C PHE A 146 11.33 6.56 -14.45
N CYS A 147 10.91 7.26 -13.39
CA CYS A 147 10.34 8.60 -13.49
C CYS A 147 11.38 9.71 -13.57
N TYR A 148 12.62 9.46 -13.16
CA TYR A 148 13.74 10.40 -13.34
C TYR A 148 13.95 10.74 -14.82
N LYS A 149 13.74 9.77 -15.73
CA LYS A 149 13.99 9.94 -17.16
C LYS A 149 12.75 10.28 -18.00
N SER A 150 11.54 10.02 -17.51
CA SER A 150 10.30 10.19 -18.28
C SER A 150 9.73 11.61 -18.17
N LYS A 151 9.23 12.20 -19.26
CA LYS A 151 8.37 13.40 -19.20
C LYS A 151 6.92 12.92 -19.11
N LEU A 152 6.28 13.08 -17.95
CA LEU A 152 4.87 12.77 -17.78
C LEU A 152 4.02 13.88 -18.41
N VAL A 153 3.78 13.80 -19.73
CA VAL A 153 3.01 14.81 -20.48
C VAL A 153 1.53 14.43 -20.58
N TYR A 154 1.17 13.18 -20.25
CA TYR A 154 -0.22 12.71 -20.28
C TYR A 154 -1.20 13.62 -19.57
N ARG A 155 -2.29 13.95 -20.25
CA ARG A 155 -3.45 14.65 -19.68
C ARG A 155 -4.62 13.67 -19.60
N TYR A 156 -5.18 13.56 -18.40
CA TYR A 156 -6.30 12.66 -18.15
C TYR A 156 -7.62 13.28 -18.61
N ASN A 157 -8.39 12.52 -19.39
CA ASN A 157 -9.72 12.93 -19.83
C ASN A 157 -10.75 12.70 -18.72
N TRP A 158 -11.85 13.48 -18.73
CA TRP A 158 -12.96 13.31 -17.78
C TRP A 158 -13.58 11.92 -17.81
N SER A 159 -13.62 11.28 -18.99
CA SER A 159 -14.08 9.89 -19.13
C SER A 159 -13.22 8.92 -18.31
N GLN A 160 -11.90 9.09 -18.29
CA GLN A 160 -11.01 8.22 -17.52
C GLN A 160 -11.17 8.41 -16.01
N ARG A 161 -11.44 9.65 -15.58
CA ARG A 161 -11.76 9.96 -14.17
C ARG A 161 -13.09 9.32 -13.78
N ALA A 162 -14.11 9.44 -14.63
CA ALA A 162 -15.41 8.81 -14.41
C ALA A 162 -15.29 7.27 -14.34
N VAL A 163 -14.53 6.65 -15.25
CA VAL A 163 -14.26 5.21 -15.21
C VAL A 163 -13.56 4.81 -13.92
N SER A 164 -12.57 5.58 -13.46
CA SER A 164 -11.91 5.27 -12.18
C SER A 164 -12.84 5.37 -10.98
N LEU A 165 -13.77 6.33 -10.96
CA LEU A 165 -14.78 6.44 -9.91
C LEU A 165 -15.76 5.26 -9.95
N VAL A 166 -16.25 4.88 -11.14
CA VAL A 166 -17.14 3.73 -11.29
C VAL A 166 -16.44 2.44 -10.83
N LEU A 167 -15.19 2.23 -11.23
CA LEU A 167 -14.39 1.08 -10.77
C LEU A 167 -14.18 1.11 -9.26
N LEU A 168 -13.91 2.29 -8.68
CA LEU A 168 -13.76 2.44 -7.24
C LEU A 168 -15.05 2.05 -6.50
N LEU A 169 -16.21 2.50 -6.98
CA LEU A 169 -17.51 2.15 -6.41
C LEU A 169 -17.81 0.65 -6.52
N ILE A 170 -17.49 0.03 -7.66
CA ILE A 170 -17.65 -1.42 -7.85
C ILE A 170 -16.77 -2.19 -6.88
N ILE A 171 -15.48 -1.82 -6.75
CA ILE A 171 -14.55 -2.50 -5.86
C ILE A 171 -14.94 -2.29 -4.40
N PHE A 172 -15.38 -1.09 -4.03
CA PHE A 172 -15.90 -0.83 -2.68
C PHE A 172 -17.17 -1.65 -2.40
N GLY A 173 -18.06 -1.77 -3.38
CA GLY A 173 -19.22 -2.66 -3.32
C GLY A 173 -18.83 -4.11 -3.09
N ILE A 174 -17.89 -4.65 -3.88
CA ILE A 174 -17.36 -6.01 -3.72
C ILE A 174 -16.73 -6.21 -2.33
N PHE A 175 -15.95 -5.23 -1.86
CA PHE A 175 -15.31 -5.26 -0.56
C PHE A 175 -16.34 -5.31 0.58
N THR A 176 -17.37 -4.44 0.55
CA THR A 176 -18.44 -4.42 1.55
C THR A 176 -19.33 -5.65 1.51
N LEU A 177 -19.62 -6.19 0.33
CA LEU A 177 -20.37 -7.44 0.18
C LEU A 177 -19.58 -8.63 0.73
N GLY A 178 -18.26 -8.69 0.50
CA GLY A 178 -17.39 -9.70 1.09
C GLY A 178 -17.50 -9.74 2.63
N ILE A 179 -17.45 -8.56 3.26
CA ILE A 179 -17.60 -8.43 4.72
C ILE A 179 -18.98 -8.93 5.20
N ASN A 180 -20.05 -8.66 4.43
CA ASN A 180 -21.42 -9.06 4.81
C ASN A 180 -21.71 -10.56 4.59
N VAL A 181 -21.05 -11.20 3.61
CA VAL A 181 -21.25 -12.62 3.30
C VAL A 181 -20.56 -13.54 4.33
N GLU A 182 -19.51 -13.07 5.01
CA GLU A 182 -18.74 -13.88 5.97
C GLU A 182 -19.39 -14.09 7.35
N GLY A 183 -20.64 -13.67 7.55
CA GLY A 183 -21.44 -14.07 8.71
C GLY A 183 -20.98 -13.48 10.05
N LYS A 184 -21.88 -13.41 11.02
CA LYS A 184 -21.67 -12.82 12.36
C LYS A 184 -21.28 -13.91 13.38
N GLU A 185 -20.29 -14.74 13.07
CA GLU A 185 -19.83 -15.79 13.99
C GLU A 185 -18.64 -15.31 14.84
N MET A 186 -18.42 -15.93 16.01
CA MET A 186 -17.28 -15.62 16.87
C MET A 186 -15.96 -15.78 16.10
N LEU A 187 -15.09 -14.75 16.13
CA LEU A 187 -13.90 -14.61 15.28
C LEU A 187 -14.16 -14.36 13.77
N SER A 188 -15.39 -14.06 13.35
CA SER A 188 -15.66 -13.49 12.03
C SER A 188 -14.88 -12.17 11.85
N PRO A 189 -14.51 -11.77 10.62
CA PRO A 189 -14.05 -10.41 10.35
C PRO A 189 -14.96 -9.35 10.95
N TYR A 190 -16.28 -9.60 11.07
CA TYR A 190 -17.24 -8.75 11.79
C TYR A 190 -17.05 -8.76 13.32
N ASP A 191 -16.68 -9.87 13.94
CA ASP A 191 -16.51 -9.96 15.40
C ASP A 191 -15.13 -9.47 15.86
N ILE A 192 -14.09 -9.65 15.02
CA ILE A 192 -12.81 -8.93 15.13
C ILE A 192 -13.03 -7.42 14.90
N PHE A 193 -13.97 -7.07 14.03
CA PHE A 193 -14.42 -5.70 13.75
C PHE A 193 -15.22 -5.07 14.90
N VAL A 194 -15.89 -5.81 15.79
CA VAL A 194 -16.64 -5.20 16.92
C VAL A 194 -15.96 -5.36 18.28
N HIS A 195 -15.22 -6.44 18.56
CA HIS A 195 -14.88 -6.80 19.95
C HIS A 195 -13.40 -7.06 20.28
N SER A 196 -12.45 -7.09 19.32
CA SER A 196 -11.08 -7.52 19.62
C SER A 196 -10.00 -6.47 19.38
N SER A 197 -9.32 -6.09 20.47
CA SER A 197 -8.09 -5.30 20.54
C SER A 197 -6.86 -6.07 20.06
N HIS A 198 -6.96 -6.84 18.97
CA HIS A 198 -5.89 -7.71 18.47
C HIS A 198 -5.44 -7.32 17.05
N PRO A 199 -4.50 -6.36 16.93
CA PRO A 199 -3.98 -5.87 15.65
C PRO A 199 -3.45 -6.98 14.74
N VAL A 200 -2.81 -8.01 15.30
CA VAL A 200 -2.27 -9.15 14.52
C VAL A 200 -3.35 -9.91 13.75
N VAL A 201 -4.47 -10.20 14.41
CA VAL A 201 -5.57 -10.95 13.78
C VAL A 201 -6.23 -10.10 12.68
N SER A 202 -6.36 -8.79 12.93
CA SER A 202 -6.93 -7.84 11.96
C SER A 202 -6.07 -7.74 10.71
N VAL A 203 -4.75 -7.57 10.85
CA VAL A 203 -3.82 -7.52 9.71
C VAL A 203 -3.78 -8.84 8.95
N ASN A 204 -3.87 -9.98 9.64
CA ASN A 204 -3.89 -11.29 9.00
C ASN A 204 -5.14 -11.47 8.11
N LYS A 205 -6.31 -11.05 8.59
CA LYS A 205 -7.59 -11.26 7.89
C LYS A 205 -7.95 -10.17 6.88
N LEU A 206 -7.66 -8.91 7.17
CA LEU A 206 -8.11 -7.76 6.37
C LEU A 206 -6.98 -7.07 5.63
N GLY A 207 -5.75 -7.32 6.05
CA GLY A 207 -4.57 -6.62 5.57
C GLY A 207 -4.25 -5.35 6.35
N LEU A 208 -2.99 -4.90 6.24
CA LEU A 208 -2.49 -3.78 7.05
C LEU A 208 -3.23 -2.49 6.72
N VAL A 209 -3.35 -2.20 5.43
CA VAL A 209 -3.87 -0.92 4.96
C VAL A 209 -5.35 -0.77 5.34
N THR A 210 -6.13 -1.83 5.19
CA THR A 210 -7.52 -1.92 5.64
C THR A 210 -7.64 -1.72 7.14
N THR A 211 -6.80 -2.41 7.91
CA THR A 211 -6.81 -2.36 9.38
C THR A 211 -6.55 -0.94 9.87
N MET A 212 -5.54 -0.25 9.31
CA MET A 212 -5.25 1.14 9.65
C MET A 212 -6.35 2.12 9.23
N GLY A 213 -6.98 1.91 8.07
CA GLY A 213 -8.07 2.75 7.62
C GLY A 213 -9.27 2.73 8.57
N PHE A 214 -9.59 1.56 9.12
CA PHE A 214 -10.65 1.44 10.14
C PHE A 214 -10.23 1.98 11.50
N ASP A 215 -8.96 1.84 11.87
CA ASP A 215 -8.42 2.38 13.12
C ASP A 215 -8.44 3.92 13.15
N LEU A 216 -8.18 4.57 12.00
CA LEU A 216 -8.37 6.02 11.81
C LEU A 216 -9.81 6.47 12.06
N GLN A 217 -10.82 5.67 11.72
CA GLN A 217 -12.23 6.04 11.95
C GLN A 217 -12.65 5.94 13.42
N ARG A 218 -11.87 5.23 14.24
CA ARG A 218 -12.19 4.95 15.66
C ARG A 218 -11.43 5.84 16.64
N THR A 219 -10.41 6.56 16.17
CA THR A 219 -9.59 7.48 16.95
C THR A 219 -10.11 8.91 16.80
#